data_AF-A0A7S1QGH4-F1
#
_entry.id   AF-A0A7S1QGH4-F1
#
_cell.length_a   1.000
_cell.length_b   1.000
_cell.length_c   1.000
_cell.angle_alpha   90.00
_cell.angle_beta   90.00
_cell.angle_gamma   90.00
#
_symmetry.space_group_name_H-M   'P 1'
#
loop_
_entity.id
_entity.type
_entity.pdbx_description
1 polymer ?
#
loop_
_entity_poly.entity_id
_entity_poly.type
_entity_poly.pdbx_seq_one_letter_code
_entity_poly.pdbx_strand_id
1 'polypeptide(L)'
;VGPLLLRDAHYRNQFETQTTGGLLCRATRESWEHDLFGGAYDGAEAFERPKYGVLDVMNDPRGAVCAQHYGDSYLVLASVRLRCTFSPEDSGGICASQLAVLDQYAHVLLEYGDTELLEVVRVANAPEGSEERIGDSQ
;
A
#
# COMPACT_ATOMS: atom_id res chain seq x y z
N VAL A 1 11.16 -9.45 14.06
CA VAL A 1 11.27 -8.09 13.43
C VAL A 1 12.01 -7.08 14.33
N GLY A 2 11.75 -7.02 15.65
CA GLY A 2 12.32 -6.02 16.56
C GLY A 2 13.83 -5.73 16.48
N PRO A 3 14.74 -6.72 16.52
CA PRO A 3 16.19 -6.44 16.56
C PRO A 3 16.76 -5.75 15.31
N LEU A 4 16.13 -5.95 14.15
CA LEU A 4 16.52 -5.30 12.90
C LEU A 4 16.05 -3.85 12.87
N LEU A 5 14.81 -3.59 13.30
CA LEU A 5 14.26 -2.23 13.42
C LEU A 5 15.00 -1.38 14.47
N LEU A 6 15.63 -2.00 15.48
CA LEU A 6 16.43 -1.28 16.47
C LEU A 6 17.73 -0.69 15.90
N ARG A 7 18.25 -1.27 14.81
CA ARG A 7 19.57 -0.90 14.24
C ARG A 7 19.44 -0.24 12.88
N ASP A 8 18.37 -0.52 12.16
CA ASP A 8 18.09 0.08 10.87
C ASP A 8 16.92 1.07 10.99
N ALA A 9 17.22 2.34 10.79
CA ALA A 9 16.25 3.42 10.82
C ALA A 9 15.47 3.55 9.49
N HIS A 10 15.81 2.77 8.46
CA HIS A 10 15.19 2.87 7.15
C HIS A 10 14.21 1.72 6.89
N TYR A 11 13.02 2.08 6.41
CA TYR A 11 12.10 1.10 5.82
C TYR A 11 12.61 0.72 4.42
N ARG A 12 12.98 -0.54 4.24
CA ARG A 12 13.63 -1.04 3.02
C ARG A 12 12.67 -1.82 2.12
N ASN A 13 12.88 -1.71 0.81
CA ASN A 13 12.16 -2.52 -0.18
C ASN A 13 12.90 -3.82 -0.52
N GLN A 14 12.25 -4.69 -1.31
CA GLN A 14 12.82 -5.99 -1.69
C GLN A 14 14.09 -5.90 -2.57
N PHE A 15 14.34 -4.79 -3.26
CA PHE A 15 15.57 -4.61 -4.03
C PHE A 15 16.79 -4.41 -3.12
N GLU A 16 16.57 -3.85 -1.93
CA GLU A 16 17.59 -3.68 -0.91
C GLU A 16 17.79 -4.96 -0.08
N THR A 17 16.70 -5.65 0.29
CA THR A 17 16.76 -6.78 1.23
C THR A 17 16.85 -8.15 0.56
N GLN A 18 16.48 -8.26 -0.72
CA GLN A 18 16.34 -9.53 -1.45
C GLN A 18 15.36 -10.51 -0.78
N THR A 19 14.36 -9.97 -0.06
CA THR A 19 13.33 -10.74 0.64
C THR A 19 11.96 -10.12 0.40
N THR A 20 10.92 -10.96 0.32
CA THR A 20 9.53 -10.51 0.17
C THR A 20 8.57 -11.66 0.53
N GLY A 21 7.36 -11.32 0.99
CA GLY A 21 6.23 -12.25 1.10
C GLY A 21 5.41 -12.38 -0.20
N GLY A 22 5.72 -11.56 -1.21
CA GLY A 22 5.12 -11.62 -2.55
C GLY A 22 6.08 -12.19 -3.60
N LEU A 23 6.05 -11.62 -4.81
CA LEU A 23 6.90 -12.06 -5.91
C LEU A 23 8.35 -11.53 -5.79
N LEU A 24 9.32 -12.43 -5.62
CA LEU A 24 10.75 -12.09 -5.55
C LEU A 24 11.44 -11.96 -6.93
N CYS A 25 10.71 -12.16 -8.03
CA CYS A 25 11.27 -12.03 -9.37
C CYS A 25 11.59 -10.57 -9.71
N ARG A 26 12.88 -10.23 -9.73
CA ARG A 26 13.38 -8.88 -10.01
C ARG A 26 12.92 -8.35 -11.36
N ALA A 27 13.08 -9.14 -12.42
CA ALA A 27 12.72 -8.72 -13.79
C ALA A 27 11.22 -8.40 -13.92
N THR A 28 10.36 -9.21 -13.29
CA THR A 28 8.92 -8.95 -13.28
C THR A 28 8.58 -7.67 -12.53
N ARG A 29 9.22 -7.42 -11.39
CA ARG A 29 9.01 -6.19 -10.60
C ARG A 29 9.52 -4.95 -11.32
N GLU A 30 10.66 -5.05 -11.99
CA GLU A 30 11.18 -4.00 -12.88
C GLU A 30 10.20 -3.69 -14.02
N SER A 31 9.65 -4.72 -14.67
CA SER A 31 8.63 -4.53 -15.71
C SER A 31 7.38 -3.83 -15.17
N TRP A 32 6.87 -4.24 -14.02
CA TRP A 32 5.70 -3.58 -13.42
C TRP A 32 6.02 -2.13 -13.05
N GLU A 33 7.15 -1.83 -12.43
CA GLU A 33 7.55 -0.45 -12.11
C GLU A 33 7.70 0.41 -13.37
N HIS A 34 8.22 -0.16 -14.46
CA HIS A 34 8.27 0.52 -15.75
C HIS A 34 6.87 0.89 -16.25
N ASP A 35 5.95 -0.08 -16.28
CA ASP A 35 4.58 0.10 -16.78
C ASP A 35 3.75 1.08 -15.92
N LEU A 36 3.97 1.04 -14.60
CA LEU A 36 3.29 1.90 -13.63
C LEU A 36 3.79 3.35 -13.66
N PHE A 37 5.10 3.55 -13.80
CA PHE A 37 5.74 4.86 -13.60
C PHE A 37 6.41 5.40 -14.86
N GLY A 38 6.13 4.82 -16.03
CA GLY A 38 6.66 5.28 -17.32
C GLY A 38 8.19 5.26 -17.38
N GLY A 39 8.81 4.25 -16.77
CA GLY A 39 10.27 4.09 -16.73
C GLY A 39 11.03 5.02 -15.79
N ALA A 40 10.35 5.77 -14.92
CA ALA A 40 11.00 6.70 -13.97
C ALA A 40 12.03 6.03 -13.03
N TYR A 41 11.96 4.71 -12.87
CA TYR A 41 12.83 3.93 -11.96
C TYR A 41 13.75 2.92 -12.67
N ASP A 42 13.81 2.89 -14.02
CA ASP A 42 14.55 1.86 -14.77
C ASP A 42 16.06 1.84 -14.48
N GLY A 43 16.62 2.99 -14.11
CA GLY A 43 18.02 3.15 -13.71
C GLY A 43 18.20 3.56 -12.24
N ALA A 44 17.14 3.52 -11.44
CA ALA A 44 17.18 3.97 -10.05
C ALA A 44 17.95 2.98 -9.16
N GLU A 45 18.68 3.50 -8.18
CA GLU A 45 19.31 2.67 -7.16
C GLU A 45 18.24 1.99 -6.30
N ALA A 46 18.55 0.82 -5.73
CA ALA A 46 17.57 0.02 -4.97
C ALA A 46 16.79 0.83 -3.91
N PHE A 47 17.48 1.73 -3.21
CA PHE A 47 16.88 2.58 -2.17
C PHE A 47 15.90 3.65 -2.71
N GLU A 48 16.10 4.10 -3.95
CA GLU A 48 15.31 5.14 -4.62
C GLU A 48 14.01 4.57 -5.22
N ARG A 49 13.94 3.25 -5.38
CA ARG A 49 12.76 2.56 -5.93
C ARG A 49 11.55 2.64 -5.00
N PRO A 50 10.32 2.52 -5.55
CA PRO A 50 9.10 2.52 -4.77
C PRO A 50 9.11 1.52 -3.61
N LYS A 51 8.45 1.93 -2.53
CA LYS A 51 8.16 1.08 -1.37
C LYS A 51 6.66 0.80 -1.40
N TYR A 52 6.31 -0.47 -1.48
CA TYR A 52 4.92 -0.92 -1.63
C TYR A 52 4.30 -1.19 -0.28
N GLY A 53 3.01 -0.86 -0.16
CA GLY A 53 2.19 -1.12 1.01
C GLY A 53 0.72 -1.09 0.62
N VAL A 54 -0.14 -1.20 1.62
CA VAL A 54 -1.59 -1.18 1.45
C VAL A 54 -2.17 -0.02 2.26
N LEU A 55 -3.18 0.65 1.72
CA LEU A 55 -3.98 1.61 2.46
C LEU A 55 -5.08 0.87 3.21
N ASP A 56 -5.02 0.86 4.53
CA ASP A 56 -6.10 0.35 5.36
C ASP A 56 -7.24 1.38 5.45
N VAL A 57 -8.06 1.41 4.40
CA VAL A 57 -9.19 2.35 4.24
C VAL A 57 -10.32 2.15 5.24
N MET A 58 -10.43 0.95 5.81
CA MET A 58 -11.44 0.58 6.80
C MET A 58 -10.93 0.71 8.24
N ASN A 59 -9.64 1.02 8.46
CA ASN A 59 -9.04 1.11 9.79
C ASN A 59 -9.29 -0.16 10.62
N ASP A 60 -9.08 -1.31 9.99
CA ASP A 60 -9.17 -2.61 10.63
C ASP A 60 -7.94 -2.81 11.54
N PRO A 61 -8.10 -3.08 12.84
CA PRO A 61 -6.96 -3.24 13.75
C PRO A 61 -6.04 -4.42 13.37
N ARG A 62 -6.53 -5.37 12.55
CA ARG A 62 -5.74 -6.48 12.00
C ARG A 62 -4.89 -6.05 10.80
N GLY A 63 -5.08 -4.84 10.29
CA GLY A 63 -4.59 -4.36 9.00
C GLY A 63 -5.47 -4.81 7.83
N ALA A 64 -5.09 -4.48 6.60
CA ALA A 64 -5.84 -4.93 5.42
C ALA A 64 -5.71 -6.46 5.25
N VAL A 65 -6.80 -7.19 5.47
CA VAL A 65 -6.83 -8.67 5.48
C VAL A 65 -6.34 -9.27 4.16
N CYS A 66 -6.56 -8.60 3.02
CA CYS A 66 -6.06 -9.03 1.72
C CYS A 66 -4.51 -9.14 1.67
N ALA A 67 -3.80 -8.40 2.51
CA ALA A 67 -2.35 -8.36 2.60
C ALA A 67 -1.75 -9.32 3.64
N GLN A 68 -2.56 -10.18 4.28
CA GLN A 68 -2.10 -11.10 5.35
C GLN A 68 -0.92 -11.99 4.93
N HIS A 69 -0.82 -12.32 3.64
CA HIS A 69 0.25 -13.17 3.11
C HIS A 69 1.64 -12.52 3.15
N TYR A 70 1.73 -11.19 3.35
CA TYR A 70 3.00 -10.48 3.52
C TYR A 70 3.60 -10.62 4.93
N GLY A 71 2.86 -11.20 5.89
CA GLY A 71 3.36 -11.60 7.20
C GLY A 71 2.48 -11.15 8.37
N ASP A 72 2.86 -11.60 9.56
CA ASP A 72 2.04 -11.47 10.78
C ASP A 72 2.16 -10.11 11.48
N SER A 73 2.76 -9.10 10.84
CA SER A 73 3.01 -7.80 11.43
C SER A 73 3.09 -6.72 10.36
N TYR A 74 2.54 -5.55 10.66
CA TYR A 74 2.58 -4.37 9.79
C TYR A 74 3.14 -3.15 10.52
N LEU A 75 3.55 -2.16 9.75
CA LEU A 75 3.97 -0.85 10.23
C LEU A 75 3.02 0.20 9.66
N VAL A 76 2.51 1.08 10.51
CA VAL A 76 1.73 2.24 10.06
C VAL A 76 2.68 3.41 9.84
N LEU A 77 2.79 3.87 8.60
CA LEU A 77 3.63 5.01 8.26
C LEU A 77 2.88 6.32 8.47
N ALA A 78 3.42 7.19 9.34
CA ALA A 78 2.87 8.51 9.57
C ALA A 78 3.31 9.51 8.49
N SER A 79 2.42 10.44 8.14
CA SER A 79 2.73 11.60 7.28
C SER A 79 3.23 11.25 5.86
N VAL A 80 2.84 10.09 5.32
CA VAL A 80 3.23 9.67 3.96
C VAL A 80 2.12 9.83 2.91
N ARG A 81 0.86 9.98 3.31
CA ARG A 81 -0.31 9.87 2.40
C ARG A 81 -0.23 10.74 1.14
N LEU A 82 0.31 11.96 1.25
CA LEU A 82 0.41 12.91 0.13
C LEU A 82 1.58 12.60 -0.83
N ARG A 83 2.45 11.66 -0.45
CA ARG A 83 3.57 11.17 -1.26
C ARG A 83 3.29 9.78 -1.84
N CYS A 84 2.10 9.24 -1.63
CA CYS A 84 1.72 7.92 -2.10
C CYS A 84 1.04 8.02 -3.47
N THR A 85 1.32 7.01 -4.30
CA THR A 85 0.54 6.69 -5.49
C THR A 85 -0.27 5.43 -5.17
N PHE A 86 -1.52 5.39 -5.60
CA PHE A 86 -2.47 4.36 -5.21
C PHE A 86 -3.02 3.62 -6.43
N SER A 87 -3.32 2.35 -6.25
CA SER A 87 -4.06 1.50 -7.19
C SER A 87 -5.34 1.01 -6.52
N PRO A 88 -6.38 0.64 -7.28
CA PRO A 88 -7.62 0.10 -6.70
C PRO A 88 -7.40 -1.26 -6.03
N GLU A 89 -6.53 -2.09 -6.59
CA GLU A 89 -6.16 -3.40 -6.06
C GLU A 89 -4.63 -3.60 -6.11
N ASP A 90 -4.17 -4.83 -6.30
CA ASP A 90 -2.76 -5.14 -6.51
C ASP A 90 -2.20 -4.36 -7.71
N SER A 91 -1.12 -3.62 -7.46
CA SER A 91 -0.40 -2.86 -8.49
C SER A 91 0.36 -3.76 -9.50
N GLY A 92 0.46 -5.07 -9.26
CA GLY A 92 1.11 -6.01 -10.15
C GLY A 92 0.30 -6.22 -11.45
N GLY A 93 0.89 -5.85 -12.59
CA GLY A 93 0.31 -6.11 -13.90
C GLY A 93 -0.80 -5.14 -14.34
N ILE A 94 -1.04 -4.06 -13.59
CA ILE A 94 -1.93 -2.97 -14.02
C ILE A 94 -1.14 -1.90 -14.79
N CYS A 95 -1.87 -1.01 -15.47
CA CYS A 95 -1.29 0.11 -16.21
C CYS A 95 -1.33 1.42 -15.42
N ALA A 96 -0.43 2.35 -15.75
CA ALA A 96 -0.34 3.67 -15.13
C ALA A 96 -1.66 4.46 -15.08
N SER A 97 -2.57 4.26 -16.04
CA SER A 97 -3.86 4.97 -16.07
C SER A 97 -4.83 4.56 -14.96
N GLN A 98 -4.57 3.43 -14.28
CA GLN A 98 -5.33 3.00 -13.11
C GLN A 98 -4.79 3.59 -11.81
N LEU A 99 -3.63 4.24 -11.84
CA LEU A 99 -3.05 4.86 -10.66
C LEU A 99 -3.75 6.17 -10.31
N ALA A 100 -3.74 6.49 -9.02
CA ALA A 100 -4.26 7.73 -8.46
C ALA A 100 -3.25 8.39 -7.54
N VAL A 101 -3.37 9.70 -7.41
CA VAL A 101 -2.91 10.44 -6.23
C VAL A 101 -4.12 10.81 -5.40
N LEU A 102 -3.92 11.17 -4.12
CA LEU A 102 -5.03 11.44 -3.21
C LEU A 102 -5.98 12.54 -3.73
N ASP A 103 -5.45 13.55 -4.41
CA ASP A 103 -6.24 14.65 -4.98
C ASP A 103 -7.08 14.22 -6.21
N GLN A 104 -6.75 13.09 -6.82
CA GLN A 104 -7.40 12.53 -8.02
C GLN A 104 -7.74 11.05 -7.81
N TYR A 105 -8.40 10.75 -6.69
CA TYR A 105 -8.67 9.39 -6.22
C TYR A 105 -10.05 8.84 -6.63
N ALA A 106 -10.86 9.65 -7.31
CA ALA A 106 -12.27 9.33 -7.56
C ALA A 106 -12.48 8.02 -8.32
N HIS A 107 -11.65 7.74 -9.35
CA HIS A 107 -11.77 6.49 -10.11
C HIS A 107 -11.39 5.26 -9.30
N VAL A 108 -10.49 5.39 -8.32
CA VAL A 108 -10.19 4.28 -7.41
C VAL A 108 -11.39 3.97 -6.52
N LEU A 109 -12.11 4.99 -6.02
CA LEU A 109 -13.34 4.77 -5.24
C LEU A 109 -14.47 4.13 -6.05
N LEU A 110 -14.47 4.29 -7.37
CA LEU A 110 -15.48 3.66 -8.24
C LEU A 110 -15.28 2.15 -8.38
N GLU A 111 -14.11 1.63 -8.04
CA GLU A 111 -13.85 0.18 -8.05
C GLU A 111 -14.31 -0.50 -6.75
N TYR A 112 -14.72 0.27 -5.73
CA TYR A 112 -15.19 -0.27 -4.46
C TYR A 112 -16.65 -0.70 -4.58
N GLY A 113 -16.99 -1.82 -3.96
CA GLY A 113 -18.38 -2.25 -3.80
C GLY A 113 -19.15 -1.37 -2.81
N ASP A 114 -20.48 -1.43 -2.89
CA ASP A 114 -21.37 -0.65 -2.02
C ASP A 114 -21.08 -0.89 -0.52
N THR A 115 -20.85 -2.14 -0.13
CA THR A 115 -20.51 -2.50 1.26
C THR A 115 -19.20 -1.86 1.70
N GLU A 116 -18.17 -1.90 0.85
CA GLU A 116 -16.85 -1.34 1.16
C GLU A 116 -16.96 0.19 1.29
N LEU A 117 -17.68 0.85 0.39
CA LEU A 117 -17.90 2.30 0.43
C LEU A 117 -18.68 2.72 1.68
N LEU A 118 -19.72 1.99 2.06
CA LEU A 118 -20.49 2.26 3.28
C LEU A 118 -19.60 2.15 4.52
N GLU A 119 -18.74 1.13 4.57
CA GLU A 119 -17.82 0.92 5.69
C GLU A 119 -16.75 2.02 5.76
N VAL A 120 -16.15 2.38 4.62
CA VAL A 120 -15.19 3.50 4.53
C VAL A 120 -15.83 4.81 4.98
N VAL A 121 -17.05 5.11 4.55
CA VAL A 121 -17.79 6.32 4.97
C VAL A 121 -18.08 6.28 6.47
N ARG A 122 -18.50 5.13 7.01
CA ARG A 122 -18.77 4.96 8.44
C ARG A 122 -17.54 5.26 9.28
N VAL A 123 -16.41 4.62 8.97
CA VAL A 123 -15.14 4.77 9.69
C VAL A 123 -14.58 6.18 9.55
N ALA A 124 -14.62 6.77 8.35
CA ALA A 124 -14.09 8.10 8.09
C ALA A 124 -14.84 9.21 8.84
N ASN A 125 -16.17 9.06 9.02
CA ASN A 125 -17.01 10.04 9.69
C ASN A 125 -17.23 9.78 11.19
N ALA A 126 -16.77 8.64 11.71
CA ALA A 126 -16.91 8.30 13.12
C ALA A 126 -16.12 9.28 14.03
N PRO A 127 -16.67 9.64 15.21
CA PRO A 127 -16.02 10.56 16.14
C PRO A 127 -14.61 10.12 16.52
N GLU A 128 -13.70 11.09 16.68
CA GLU A 128 -12.34 10.79 17.09
C GLU A 128 -12.31 10.09 18.46
N GLY A 129 -11.61 8.95 18.53
CA GLY A 129 -11.52 8.14 19.74
C GLY A 129 -12.71 7.20 20.00
N SER A 130 -13.72 7.16 19.13
CA SER A 130 -14.84 6.23 19.27
C SER A 130 -14.49 4.83 18.75
N GLU A 131 -15.16 3.81 19.30
CA GLU A 131 -15.09 2.43 18.79
C GLU A 131 -15.69 2.30 17.39
N GLU A 132 -16.53 3.24 16.96
CA GLU A 132 -17.09 3.27 15.60
C GLU A 132 -16.01 3.50 14.53
N ARG A 133 -14.81 3.97 14.91
CA ARG A 133 -13.66 4.03 13.99
C ARG A 133 -13.00 2.68 13.76
N ILE A 134 -13.32 1.66 14.54
CA ILE A 134 -12.84 0.31 14.30
C ILE A 134 -13.66 -0.26 13.15
N GLY A 135 -13.00 -0.53 12.02
CA GLY A 135 -13.64 -1.18 10.89
C GLY A 135 -13.35 -2.66 10.79
N ASP A 136 -13.96 -3.27 9.78
CA ASP A 136 -13.81 -4.68 9.43
C ASP A 136 -13.56 -4.80 7.93
N SER A 137 -12.41 -5.38 7.56
CA SER A 137 -11.98 -5.57 6.17
C SER A 137 -12.28 -6.96 5.59
N GLN A 138 -13.25 -7.68 6.17
CA GLN A 138 -13.74 -8.97 5.66
C GLN A 138 -14.85 -8.87 4.63
#